data_AF-A0A293M9B6-F1
#
_entry.id   AF-A0A293M9B6-F1
#
_cell.length_a   1.000
_cell.length_b   1.000
_cell.length_c   1.000
_cell.angle_alpha   90.00
_cell.angle_beta   90.00
_cell.angle_gamma   90.00
#
_symmetry.space_group_name_H-M   'P 1'
#
loop_
_entity.id
_entity.type
_entity.pdbx_description
1 polymer ?
#
loop_
_entity_poly.entity_id
_entity_poly.type
_entity_poly.pdbx_seq_one_letter_code
_entity_poly.pdbx_strand_id
1 'polypeptide(L)'
;MGDEVDPLWRYWSQRWARKDTPWHESTIHPFLKEASQRLLSQRETVFVPLCGKAVELKWFYDQGHYVIGVEYVEATAREFFSDFGLSMEPINGDIYLPQPGLHNLTDIGQTAAHFLLQYF
;
A
#
# COMPACT_ATOMS: atom_id res chain seq x y z
N MET A 1 34.88 -1.52 19.28
CA MET A 1 33.94 -0.53 18.71
C MET A 1 32.72 -1.37 18.36
N GLY A 2 31.68 -1.35 19.19
CA GLY A 2 30.54 -2.24 19.01
C GLY A 2 29.80 -1.85 17.74
N ASP A 3 29.50 -2.82 16.88
CA ASP A 3 28.73 -2.60 15.65
C ASP A 3 27.34 -2.09 16.06
N GLU A 4 27.12 -0.79 15.89
CA GLU A 4 25.80 -0.19 16.06
C GLU A 4 24.94 -0.73 14.92
N VAL A 5 24.02 -1.64 15.25
CA VAL A 5 23.04 -2.14 14.30
C VAL A 5 22.14 -0.99 13.92
N ASP A 6 22.13 -0.62 12.64
CA ASP A 6 21.22 0.40 12.13
C ASP A 6 19.78 0.05 12.55
N PRO A 7 19.03 0.99 13.15
CA PRO A 7 17.67 0.71 13.54
C PRO A 7 16.84 0.33 12.30
N LEU A 8 15.85 -0.55 12.47
CA LEU A 8 15.06 -1.12 11.36
C LEU A 8 14.50 -0.04 10.42
N TRP A 9 14.07 1.09 10.98
CA TRP A 9 13.56 2.23 10.23
C TRP A 9 14.58 2.78 9.22
N ARG A 10 15.82 2.90 9.65
CA ARG A 10 16.93 3.43 8.85
C ARG A 10 17.39 2.40 7.83
N TYR A 11 17.45 1.13 8.23
CA TYR A 11 17.75 0.03 7.33
C TYR A 11 16.77 -0.03 6.15
N TRP A 12 15.46 -0.09 6.41
CA TRP A 12 14.43 -0.18 5.36
C TRP A 12 14.35 1.08 4.50
N SER A 13 14.45 2.26 5.10
CA SER A 13 14.48 3.53 4.36
C SER A 13 15.66 3.59 3.38
N GLN A 14 16.84 3.15 3.79
CA GLN A 14 18.02 3.12 2.92
C GLN A 14 17.87 2.15 1.76
N ARG A 15 17.26 0.97 1.98
CA ARG A 15 17.06 -0.02 0.91
C ARG A 15 16.10 0.49 -0.16
N TRP A 16 14.98 1.08 0.23
CA TRP A 16 14.06 1.75 -0.70
C TRP A 16 14.74 2.90 -1.45
N ALA A 17 15.43 3.79 -0.74
CA ALA A 17 16.13 4.92 -1.37
C ALA A 17 17.20 4.50 -2.40
N ARG A 18 17.86 3.36 -2.17
CA ARG A 18 18.88 2.81 -3.08
C ARG A 18 18.30 1.90 -4.17
N LYS A 19 16.98 1.70 -4.19
CA LYS A 19 16.30 0.71 -5.05
C LYS A 19 16.83 -0.72 -4.88
N ASP A 20 17.38 -1.02 -3.71
CA ASP A 20 17.79 -2.37 -3.32
C ASP A 20 16.58 -3.11 -2.76
N THR A 21 15.65 -3.45 -3.67
CA THR A 21 14.35 -4.03 -3.36
C THR A 21 14.11 -5.32 -4.16
N PRO A 22 14.90 -6.39 -3.96
CA PRO A 22 14.78 -7.63 -4.73
C PRO A 22 13.46 -8.39 -4.50
N TRP A 23 12.68 -8.01 -3.47
CA TRP A 23 11.33 -8.51 -3.23
C TRP A 23 10.24 -7.73 -3.98
N HIS A 24 10.56 -6.56 -4.54
CA HIS A 24 9.56 -5.73 -5.19
C HIS A 24 9.32 -6.25 -6.61
N GLU A 25 8.10 -6.74 -6.82
CA GLU A 25 7.63 -7.19 -8.13
C GLU A 25 6.75 -6.13 -8.78
N SER A 26 6.91 -5.96 -10.10
CA SER A 26 6.11 -5.02 -10.90
C SER A 26 4.81 -5.65 -11.44
N THR A 27 4.58 -6.93 -11.17
CA THR A 27 3.43 -7.70 -11.63
C THR A 27 2.75 -8.41 -10.47
N ILE A 28 1.43 -8.63 -10.58
CA ILE A 28 0.64 -9.34 -9.56
C ILE A 28 1.24 -10.71 -9.27
N HIS A 29 1.49 -11.00 -8.00
CA HIS A 29 1.98 -12.29 -7.56
C HIS A 29 1.03 -13.44 -8.01
N PRO A 30 1.50 -14.44 -8.79
CA PRO A 30 0.63 -15.45 -9.40
C PRO A 30 -0.23 -16.23 -8.40
N PHE A 31 0.35 -16.62 -7.26
CA PHE A 31 -0.42 -17.34 -6.22
C PHE A 31 -1.45 -16.46 -5.53
N LEU A 32 -1.25 -15.14 -5.47
CA LEU A 32 -2.27 -14.26 -4.91
C LEU A 32 -3.47 -14.16 -5.85
N LYS A 33 -3.21 -14.09 -7.15
CA LYS A 33 -4.26 -14.09 -8.17
C LYS A 33 -5.11 -15.37 -8.14
N GLU A 34 -4.48 -16.53 -7.99
CA GLU A 34 -5.20 -17.79 -7.87
C GLU A 34 -5.97 -17.88 -6.54
N ALA A 35 -5.34 -17.52 -5.43
CA ALA A 35 -5.95 -17.56 -4.12
C ALA A 35 -7.14 -16.60 -4.01
N SER A 36 -7.04 -15.39 -4.56
CA SER A 36 -8.12 -14.38 -4.47
C SER A 36 -9.40 -14.87 -5.13
N GLN A 37 -9.30 -15.55 -6.29
CA GLN A 37 -10.45 -16.09 -7.01
C GLN A 37 -11.19 -17.16 -6.20
N ARG A 38 -10.51 -17.79 -5.24
CA ARG A 38 -11.06 -18.85 -4.39
C ARG A 38 -11.53 -18.32 -3.03
N LEU A 39 -10.87 -17.29 -2.51
CA LEU A 39 -11.07 -16.81 -1.14
C LEU A 39 -11.95 -15.57 -1.05
N LEU A 40 -11.92 -14.69 -2.06
CA LEU A 40 -12.66 -13.45 -2.02
C LEU A 40 -14.02 -13.64 -2.69
N SER A 41 -15.07 -13.23 -1.98
CA SER A 41 -16.43 -13.16 -2.49
C SER A 41 -16.96 -11.73 -2.30
N GLN A 42 -17.77 -11.21 -3.22
CA GLN A 42 -18.31 -9.84 -3.10
C GLN A 42 -17.21 -8.80 -2.74
N ARG A 43 -17.58 -7.75 -2.00
CA ARG A 43 -16.72 -6.65 -1.57
C ARG A 43 -16.14 -6.92 -0.18
N GLU A 44 -14.93 -7.48 -0.13
CA GLU A 44 -14.17 -7.72 1.10
C GLU A 44 -13.22 -6.57 1.50
N THR A 45 -12.69 -6.65 2.73
CA THR A 45 -11.55 -5.85 3.19
C THR A 45 -10.25 -6.66 3.12
N VAL A 46 -9.27 -6.15 2.38
CA VAL A 46 -7.93 -6.74 2.22
C VAL A 46 -6.92 -5.95 3.02
N PHE A 47 -6.24 -6.62 3.95
CA PHE A 47 -5.14 -6.07 4.73
C PHE A 47 -3.80 -6.59 4.22
N VAL A 48 -2.88 -5.69 3.88
CA VAL A 48 -1.54 -6.02 3.40
C VAL A 48 -0.49 -5.37 4.33
N PRO A 49 0.10 -6.14 5.26
CA PRO A 49 1.13 -5.62 6.15
C PRO A 49 2.46 -5.48 5.41
N LEU A 50 3.25 -4.47 5.79
CA LEU A 50 4.56 -4.16 5.19
C LEU A 50 4.49 -4.09 3.66
N CYS A 51 3.47 -3.39 3.17
CA CYS A 51 3.05 -3.48 1.77
C CYS A 51 4.02 -2.83 0.78
N GLY A 52 4.99 -2.02 1.24
CA GLY A 52 5.85 -1.26 0.37
C GLY A 52 5.02 -0.45 -0.63
N LYS A 53 5.21 -0.77 -1.91
CA LYS A 53 4.38 -0.30 -3.01
C LYS A 53 3.84 -1.45 -3.88
N ALA A 54 3.39 -2.52 -3.22
CA ALA A 54 2.81 -3.69 -3.86
C ALA A 54 1.71 -3.30 -4.86
N VAL A 55 1.85 -3.77 -6.11
CA VAL A 55 0.88 -3.50 -7.20
C VAL A 55 -0.49 -4.12 -6.91
N GLU A 56 -0.53 -5.10 -6.02
CA GLU A 56 -1.72 -5.82 -5.57
C GLU A 56 -2.69 -4.93 -4.80
N LEU A 57 -2.21 -3.88 -4.12
CA LEU A 57 -3.08 -2.91 -3.44
C LEU A 57 -4.03 -2.24 -4.43
N LYS A 58 -3.50 -1.76 -5.56
CA LYS A 58 -4.30 -1.15 -6.63
C LYS A 58 -5.21 -2.17 -7.29
N TRP A 59 -4.71 -3.38 -7.49
CA TRP A 59 -5.48 -4.46 -8.12
C TRP A 59 -6.69 -4.89 -7.28
N PHE A 60 -6.58 -4.97 -5.96
CA PHE A 60 -7.74 -5.20 -5.09
C PHE A 60 -8.71 -4.01 -5.09
N TYR A 61 -8.18 -2.79 -5.06
CA TYR A 61 -8.98 -1.57 -5.11
C TYR A 61 -9.82 -1.49 -6.40
N ASP A 62 -9.23 -1.82 -7.55
CA ASP A 62 -9.92 -1.81 -8.85
C ASP A 62 -11.00 -2.88 -8.99
N GLN A 63 -10.89 -3.96 -8.21
CA GLN A 63 -11.93 -4.98 -8.08
C GLN A 63 -13.05 -4.58 -7.11
N GLY A 64 -12.96 -3.40 -6.49
CA GLY A 64 -13.97 -2.85 -5.59
C GLY A 64 -13.78 -3.19 -4.12
N HIS A 65 -12.70 -3.90 -3.75
CA HIS A 65 -12.41 -4.22 -2.34
C HIS A 65 -12.01 -2.99 -1.53
N TYR A 66 -12.24 -3.04 -0.23
CA TYR A 66 -11.57 -2.12 0.70
C TYR A 66 -10.13 -2.61 0.89
N VAL A 67 -9.16 -1.69 0.85
CA VAL A 67 -7.74 -2.05 0.92
C VAL A 67 -7.09 -1.30 2.08
N ILE A 68 -6.33 -2.00 2.89
CA ILE A 68 -5.55 -1.39 3.97
C ILE A 68 -4.12 -1.85 3.82
N GLY A 69 -3.24 -0.93 3.45
CA GLY A 69 -1.81 -1.13 3.45
C GLY A 69 -1.21 -0.64 4.77
N VAL A 70 -0.18 -1.30 5.27
CA VAL A 70 0.66 -0.75 6.34
C VAL A 70 2.06 -0.71 5.78
N GLU A 71 2.64 0.48 5.73
CA GLU A 71 4.01 0.67 5.27
C GLU A 71 4.76 1.50 6.30
N TYR A 72 6.04 1.19 6.50
CA TYR A 72 6.86 1.88 7.46
C TYR A 72 7.54 3.12 6.84
N VAL A 73 7.97 3.02 5.59
CA VAL A 73 8.70 4.06 4.87
C VAL A 73 7.72 4.96 4.11
N GLU A 74 7.43 6.14 4.67
CA GLU A 74 6.48 7.12 4.10
C GLU A 74 6.76 7.44 2.63
N ALA A 75 8.03 7.61 2.26
CA ALA A 75 8.41 7.89 0.87
C ALA A 75 7.93 6.79 -0.09
N THR A 76 8.05 5.53 0.31
CA THR A 76 7.57 4.38 -0.46
C THR A 76 6.05 4.37 -0.60
N ALA A 77 5.33 4.69 0.49
CA ALA A 77 3.88 4.81 0.45
C ALA A 77 3.43 5.94 -0.50
N ARG A 78 4.11 7.09 -0.49
CA ARG A 78 3.85 8.19 -1.42
C ARG A 78 4.16 7.83 -2.88
N GLU A 79 5.26 7.10 -3.11
CA GLU A 79 5.60 6.58 -4.44
C GLU A 79 4.49 5.70 -5.00
N PHE A 80 3.87 4.83 -4.20
CA PHE A 80 2.73 4.02 -4.64
C PHE A 80 1.61 4.87 -5.24
N PHE A 81 1.17 5.92 -4.55
CA PHE A 81 0.11 6.79 -5.05
C PHE A 81 0.51 7.51 -6.34
N SER A 82 1.76 7.99 -6.41
CA SER A 82 2.32 8.62 -7.61
C SER A 82 2.38 7.65 -8.79
N ASP A 83 2.88 6.43 -8.57
CA ASP A 83 3.06 5.40 -9.60
C ASP A 83 1.70 5.01 -10.23
N PHE A 84 0.60 5.10 -9.47
CA PHE A 84 -0.75 4.80 -9.94
C PHE A 84 -1.61 6.03 -10.29
N GLY A 85 -1.04 7.23 -10.27
CA GLY A 85 -1.78 8.47 -10.57
C GLY A 85 -2.93 8.74 -9.60
N LEU A 86 -2.84 8.24 -8.38
CA LEU A 86 -3.83 8.42 -7.34
C LEU A 86 -3.53 9.71 -6.55
N SER A 87 -4.52 10.56 -6.41
CA SER A 87 -4.42 11.69 -5.48
C SER A 87 -4.58 11.18 -4.05
N MET A 88 -3.74 11.66 -3.13
CA MET A 88 -3.82 11.32 -1.70
C MET A 88 -4.04 12.58 -0.86
N GLU A 89 -4.61 12.43 0.33
CA GLU A 89 -4.50 13.43 1.40
C GLU A 89 -3.97 12.78 2.68
N PRO A 90 -2.96 13.40 3.33
CA PRO A 90 -2.50 12.94 4.63
C PRO A 90 -3.47 13.39 5.72
N ILE A 91 -3.96 12.44 6.51
CA ILE A 91 -4.70 12.68 7.75
C ILE A 91 -3.72 12.45 8.90
N ASN A 92 -3.51 13.49 9.72
CA ASN A 92 -2.58 13.49 10.85
C ASN A 92 -1.11 13.15 10.49
N GLY A 93 -0.73 13.21 9.20
CA GLY A 93 0.63 12.87 8.72
C GLY A 93 0.83 11.39 8.38
N ASP A 94 -0.03 10.50 8.89
CA ASP A 94 0.25 9.06 8.96
C ASP A 94 -0.74 8.20 8.19
N ILE A 95 -1.87 8.78 7.80
CA ILE A 95 -2.93 8.10 7.08
C ILE A 95 -3.09 8.73 5.71
N TYR A 96 -2.96 7.91 4.66
CA TYR A 96 -3.15 8.36 3.29
C TYR A 96 -4.41 7.75 2.72
N LEU A 97 -5.33 8.61 2.25
CA LEU A 97 -6.57 8.19 1.59
C LEU A 97 -6.55 8.58 0.10
N PRO A 98 -6.95 7.70 -0.83
CA PRO A 98 -7.17 8.07 -2.22
C PRO A 98 -8.35 9.04 -2.32
N GLN A 99 -8.18 10.13 -3.06
CA GLN A 99 -9.27 11.07 -3.32
C GLN A 99 -10.28 10.48 -4.32
N PRO A 100 -11.59 10.69 -4.12
CA PRO A 100 -12.62 10.36 -5.12
C PRO A 100 -12.29 10.98 -6.48
N GLY A 101 -12.15 10.16 -7.53
CA GLY A 101 -12.11 10.66 -8.90
C GLY A 101 -13.45 11.25 -9.34
N LEU A 102 -13.45 12.10 -10.37
CA LEU A 102 -14.56 12.89 -10.94
C LEU A 102 -15.72 12.06 -11.57
N HIS A 103 -16.02 10.87 -11.05
CA HIS A 103 -17.17 10.07 -11.43
C HIS A 103 -18.06 9.92 -10.19
N ASN A 104 -19.28 10.46 -10.25
CA ASN A 104 -20.28 10.51 -9.17
C ASN A 104 -20.25 9.30 -8.23
N LEU A 105 -19.55 9.45 -7.10
CA LEU A 105 -19.48 8.50 -5.99
C LEU A 105 -20.51 8.85 -4.91
N THR A 106 -21.77 9.05 -5.30
CA THR A 106 -22.85 9.27 -4.33
C THR A 106 -23.62 7.99 -3.96
N ASP A 107 -23.29 6.83 -4.55
CA ASP A 107 -23.95 5.55 -4.23
C ASP A 107 -23.00 4.42 -3.78
N ILE A 108 -21.71 4.71 -3.58
CA ILE A 108 -20.74 3.72 -3.11
C ILE A 108 -20.05 4.28 -1.87
N GLY A 109 -20.41 3.73 -0.71
CA GLY A 109 -19.75 4.01 0.56
C GLY A 109 -18.23 3.99 0.38
N GLN A 110 -17.64 5.15 0.65
CA GLN A 110 -16.23 5.45 0.92
C GLN A 110 -15.28 4.26 0.77
N THR A 111 -14.85 3.96 -0.46
CA THR A 111 -13.76 3.00 -0.70
C THR A 111 -12.43 3.68 -0.35
N ALA A 112 -11.96 3.48 0.86
CA ALA A 112 -10.72 4.09 1.32
C ALA A 112 -9.59 3.05 1.31
N ALA A 113 -8.59 3.26 0.43
CA ALA A 113 -7.29 2.65 0.65
C ALA A 113 -6.66 3.39 1.84
N HIS A 114 -6.48 2.72 2.97
CA HIS A 114 -5.82 3.32 4.13
C HIS A 114 -4.38 2.83 4.17
N PHE A 115 -3.41 3.75 4.14
CA PHE A 115 -2.07 3.45 4.63
C PHE A 115 -2.02 3.82 6.10
N LEU A 116 -1.60 2.93 6.99
CA LEU A 116 -1.26 3.29 8.37
C LEU A 116 0.26 3.25 8.50
N LEU A 117 0.89 4.38 8.81
CA LEU A 117 2.26 4.39 9.31
C LEU A 117 2.23 4.00 10.80
N GLN A 118 2.87 2.88 11.15
CA GLN A 118 3.07 2.54 12.56
C GLN A 118 4.47 3.00 12.98
N TYR A 119 4.55 4.14 13.67
CA TYR A 119 5.75 4.50 14.43
C TYR A 119 5.86 3.54 15.63
N PHE A 120 6.96 2.80 15.73
CA PHE A 120 7.38 2.11 16.96
C PHE A 120 8.40 2.98 17.69
#